data_AF-A0A0G3M8X3-F1
#
_entry.id   AF-A0A0G3M8X3-F1
#
_cell.length_a   1.000
_cell.length_b   1.000
_cell.length_c   1.000
_cell.angle_alpha   90.00
_cell.angle_beta   90.00
_cell.angle_gamma   90.00
#
_symmetry.space_group_name_H-M   'P 1'
#
loop_
_entity.id
_entity.type
_entity.pdbx_description
1 polymer ?
#
loop_
_entity_poly.entity_id
_entity_poly.type
_entity_poly.pdbx_seq_one_letter_code
_entity_poly.pdbx_strand_id
1 'polypeptide(L)'
;MPNDILLDDSFNIIIKNGDFAIGESTYQHQKILLLADKGQFKSAPTVGVGSRRYLESPNVDDLAREIRQQFVRDGMTIRALRVAEDLEINIDAIYQE
;
A
#
# COMPACT_ATOMS: atom_id res chain seq x y z
N MET A 1 -13.87 3.79 7.18
CA MET A 1 -12.82 4.23 6.23
C MET A 1 -11.98 5.34 6.86
N PRO A 2 -10.64 5.24 6.92
CA PRO A 2 -9.79 6.22 7.59
C PRO A 2 -9.70 7.53 6.82
N ASN A 3 -9.72 8.65 7.57
CA ASN A 3 -9.39 9.96 7.04
C ASN A 3 -8.03 10.39 7.60
N ASP A 4 -7.13 10.84 6.72
CA ASP A 4 -5.78 11.28 7.08
C ASP A 4 -5.30 12.40 6.14
N ILE A 5 -4.09 12.89 6.37
CA ILE A 5 -3.40 13.87 5.52
C ILE A 5 -3.19 13.27 4.13
N LEU A 6 -3.68 13.98 3.13
CA LEU A 6 -3.57 13.59 1.73
C LEU A 6 -2.20 13.90 1.15
N LEU A 7 -1.70 12.98 0.35
CA LEU A 7 -0.46 13.08 -0.39
C LEU A 7 -0.73 13.16 -1.89
N ASP A 8 0.16 13.81 -2.63
CA ASP A 8 0.18 13.80 -4.09
C ASP A 8 0.77 12.49 -4.64
N ASP A 9 0.82 12.36 -5.97
CA ASP A 9 1.35 11.17 -6.63
C ASP A 9 2.85 10.92 -6.37
N SER A 10 3.58 11.94 -5.94
CA SER A 10 4.99 11.89 -5.56
C SER A 10 5.20 11.74 -4.05
N PHE A 11 4.13 11.47 -3.29
CA PHE A 11 4.11 11.34 -1.83
C PHE A 11 4.43 12.64 -1.07
N ASN A 12 4.27 13.81 -1.68
CA ASN A 12 4.35 15.08 -0.97
C ASN A 12 3.00 15.41 -0.31
N ILE A 13 3.06 16.11 0.82
CA ILE A 13 1.86 16.56 1.54
C ILE A 13 1.09 17.59 0.70
N ILE A 14 -0.22 17.38 0.55
CA ILE A 14 -1.11 18.33 -0.11
C ILE A 14 -1.52 19.42 0.89
N ILE A 15 -1.26 20.67 0.53
CA ILE A 15 -1.68 21.87 1.27
C ILE A 15 -2.75 22.60 0.44
N LYS A 16 -3.90 22.89 1.05
CA LYS A 16 -4.99 23.67 0.43
C LYS A 16 -5.39 24.80 1.36
N ASN A 17 -5.53 26.01 0.82
CA ASN A 17 -5.94 27.20 1.57
C ASN A 17 -5.10 27.48 2.83
N GLY A 18 -3.80 27.14 2.80
CA GLY A 18 -2.88 27.35 3.91
C GLY A 18 -2.89 26.29 5.00
N ASP A 19 -3.58 25.17 4.82
CA ASP A 19 -3.63 24.06 5.79
C ASP A 19 -3.51 22.68 5.11
N PHE A 20 -3.27 21.63 5.90
CA PHE A 20 -3.20 20.25 5.42
C PHE A 20 -4.55 19.80 4.85
N ALA A 21 -4.53 19.20 3.66
CA ALA A 21 -5.71 18.57 3.11
C ALA A 21 -5.94 17.22 3.81
N ILE A 22 -7.14 17.00 4.35
CA ILE A 22 -7.56 15.76 4.98
C ILE A 22 -8.63 15.08 4.12
N GLY A 23 -8.58 13.76 4.01
CA GLY A 23 -9.61 12.98 3.32
C GLY A 23 -9.39 11.48 3.44
N GLU A 24 -10.22 10.72 2.73
CA GLU A 24 -10.18 9.25 2.70
C GLU A 24 -8.80 8.78 2.21
N SER A 25 -8.11 7.95 3.00
CA SER A 25 -6.70 7.62 2.79
C SER A 25 -6.43 6.14 2.54
N THR A 26 -7.46 5.29 2.39
CA THR A 26 -7.27 3.84 2.18
C THR A 26 -6.35 3.55 0.99
N TYR A 27 -6.63 4.14 -0.18
CA TYR A 27 -5.81 3.92 -1.37
C TYR A 27 -4.37 4.41 -1.19
N GLN A 28 -4.19 5.54 -0.50
CA GLN A 28 -2.88 6.10 -0.19
C GLN A 28 -2.06 5.13 0.67
N HIS A 29 -2.65 4.56 1.73
CA HIS A 29 -1.97 3.60 2.60
C HIS A 29 -1.56 2.34 1.84
N GLN A 30 -2.44 1.84 0.98
CA GLN A 30 -2.16 0.70 0.10
C GLN A 30 -0.95 0.98 -0.82
N LYS A 31 -0.93 2.14 -1.48
CA LYS A 31 0.17 2.56 -2.36
C LYS A 31 1.49 2.67 -1.59
N ILE A 32 1.47 3.26 -0.39
CA ILE A 32 2.64 3.37 0.49
C ILE A 32 3.17 1.98 0.85
N LEU A 33 2.33 1.06 1.33
CA LEU A 33 2.74 -0.30 1.70
C LEU A 33 3.31 -1.08 0.52
N LEU A 34 2.72 -0.95 -0.67
CA LEU A 34 3.18 -1.64 -1.87
C LEU A 34 4.59 -1.19 -2.28
N LEU A 35 4.84 0.12 -2.26
CA LEU A 35 6.11 0.68 -2.74
C LEU A 35 7.21 0.70 -1.68
N ALA A 36 6.87 0.72 -0.40
CA ALA A 36 7.86 0.76 0.67
C ALA A 36 8.63 -0.55 0.78
N ASP A 37 9.95 -0.47 0.76
CA ASP A 37 10.82 -1.60 1.06
C ASP A 37 10.91 -1.86 2.58
N LYS A 38 11.17 -3.11 2.94
CA LYS A 38 11.55 -3.48 4.31
C LYS A 38 12.71 -2.60 4.78
N GLY A 39 12.61 -2.05 5.98
CA GLY A 39 13.61 -1.19 6.61
C GLY A 39 13.45 0.31 6.33
N GLN A 40 12.50 0.71 5.47
CA GLN A 40 12.20 2.13 5.27
C GLN A 40 11.50 2.74 6.49
N PHE A 41 10.52 2.04 7.07
CA PHE A 41 9.91 2.42 8.34
C PHE A 41 10.83 2.05 9.50
N LYS A 42 11.55 3.03 10.07
CA LYS A 42 12.56 2.78 11.11
C LYS A 42 11.97 2.21 12.41
N SER A 43 10.77 2.65 12.77
CA SER A 43 10.02 2.11 13.92
C SER A 43 9.46 0.71 13.67
N ALA A 44 9.27 0.32 12.41
CA ALA A 44 8.72 -0.98 12.02
C ALA A 44 9.43 -1.56 10.78
N PRO A 45 10.69 -2.03 10.90
CA PRO A 45 11.52 -2.40 9.75
C PRO A 45 10.97 -3.54 8.89
N THR A 46 10.03 -4.32 9.42
CA THR A 46 9.42 -5.44 8.70
C THR A 46 8.16 -5.07 7.91
N VAL A 47 7.77 -3.79 7.91
CA VAL A 47 6.62 -3.27 7.14
C VAL A 47 7.03 -2.89 5.72
N GLY A 48 6.10 -3.04 4.78
CA GLY A 48 6.28 -2.72 3.36
C GLY A 48 6.47 -3.97 2.50
N VAL A 49 6.05 -3.92 1.24
CA VAL A 49 6.13 -5.04 0.28
C VAL A 49 7.41 -4.96 -0.54
N GLY A 50 7.80 -3.76 -0.97
CA GLY A 50 8.88 -3.55 -1.91
C GLY A 50 8.58 -4.18 -3.27
N SER A 51 7.39 -3.88 -3.83
CA SER A 51 6.85 -4.55 -5.02
C SER A 51 7.79 -4.52 -6.23
N ARG A 52 8.62 -3.47 -6.36
CA ARG A 52 9.64 -3.35 -7.41
C ARG A 52 10.62 -4.53 -7.47
N ARG A 53 10.89 -5.17 -6.34
CA ARG A 53 11.79 -6.35 -6.27
C ARG A 53 11.22 -7.58 -6.98
N TYR A 54 9.93 -7.59 -7.25
CA TYR A 54 9.24 -8.69 -7.93
C TYR A 54 9.15 -8.49 -9.44
N LEU A 55 9.63 -7.37 -9.99
CA LEU A 55 9.62 -7.12 -11.45
C LEU A 55 10.39 -8.17 -12.25
N GLU A 56 11.47 -8.71 -11.66
CA GLU A 56 12.29 -9.76 -12.27
C GLU A 56 12.00 -11.15 -11.67
N SER A 57 11.01 -11.25 -10.78
CA SER A 57 10.66 -12.51 -10.14
C SER A 57 9.83 -13.37 -11.09
N PRO A 58 10.18 -14.65 -11.29
CA PRO A 58 9.34 -15.57 -12.05
C PRO A 58 8.08 -15.99 -11.28
N ASN A 59 7.99 -15.68 -9.97
CA ASN A 59 6.90 -16.10 -9.10
C ASN A 59 6.04 -14.91 -8.66
N VAL A 60 4.88 -14.74 -9.32
CA VAL A 60 3.87 -13.72 -8.98
C VAL A 60 3.08 -14.06 -7.72
N ASP A 61 2.99 -15.35 -7.35
CA ASP A 61 2.25 -15.78 -6.15
C ASP A 61 2.96 -15.33 -4.87
N ASP A 62 4.29 -15.23 -4.91
CA ASP A 62 5.07 -14.69 -3.79
C ASP A 62 4.77 -13.21 -3.55
N LEU A 63 4.55 -12.42 -4.61
CA LEU A 63 4.13 -11.02 -4.51
C LEU A 63 2.71 -10.93 -3.92
N ALA A 64 1.77 -11.71 -4.46
CA ALA A 64 0.40 -11.74 -3.95
C ALA A 64 0.35 -12.14 -2.46
N ARG A 65 1.17 -13.12 -2.04
CA ARG A 65 1.28 -13.54 -0.64
C ARG A 65 1.81 -12.42 0.25
N GLU A 66 2.87 -11.73 -0.16
CA GLU A 66 3.45 -10.62 0.62
C GLU A 66 2.47 -9.45 0.76
N ILE A 67 1.81 -9.05 -0.33
CA ILE A 67 0.77 -8.00 -0.31
C ILE A 67 -0.31 -8.36 0.71
N ARG A 68 -0.82 -9.59 0.66
CA ARG A 68 -1.84 -10.07 1.58
C ARG A 68 -1.40 -9.98 3.04
N GLN A 69 -0.19 -10.41 3.33
CA GLN A 69 0.35 -10.38 4.69
C GLN A 69 0.51 -8.95 5.21
N GLN A 70 1.03 -8.03 4.39
CA GLN A 70 1.20 -6.63 4.80
C GLN A 70 -0.13 -5.91 5.00
N PHE A 71 -1.10 -6.12 4.12
CA PHE A 71 -2.39 -5.44 4.21
C PHE A 71 -3.21 -5.93 5.42
N VAL A 72 -3.20 -7.24 5.69
CA VAL A 72 -3.81 -7.79 6.91
C VAL A 72 -3.11 -7.28 8.17
N ARG A 73 -1.78 -7.21 8.15
CA ARG A 73 -0.99 -6.67 9.27
C ARG A 73 -1.31 -5.20 9.56
N ASP A 74 -1.59 -4.44 8.51
CA ASP A 74 -2.00 -3.04 8.61
C ASP A 74 -3.45 -2.87 9.08
N GLY A 75 -4.23 -3.95 9.16
CA GLY A 75 -5.61 -3.95 9.65
C GLY A 75 -6.68 -3.93 8.54
N MET A 76 -6.28 -4.11 7.27
CA MET A 76 -7.23 -4.20 6.17
C MET A 76 -7.82 -5.61 6.05
N THR A 77 -9.11 -5.68 5.70
CA THR A 77 -9.76 -6.89 5.20
C THR A 77 -9.68 -6.91 3.68
N ILE A 78 -9.07 -7.97 3.13
CA ILE A 78 -8.92 -8.16 1.69
C ILE A 78 -10.09 -9.00 1.19
N ARG A 79 -10.89 -8.43 0.29
CA ARG A 79 -12.00 -9.12 -0.38
C ARG A 79 -11.54 -9.78 -1.67
N ALA A 80 -10.68 -9.12 -2.43
CA ALA A 80 -10.09 -9.65 -3.65
C ALA A 80 -8.64 -9.19 -3.81
N LEU A 81 -7.78 -10.08 -4.31
CA LEU A 81 -6.41 -9.78 -4.71
C LEU A 81 -6.04 -10.68 -5.87
N ARG A 82 -5.67 -10.09 -7.01
CA ARG A 82 -5.16 -10.77 -8.19
C ARG A 82 -3.90 -10.04 -8.66
N VAL A 83 -2.85 -10.82 -8.94
CA VAL A 83 -1.67 -10.35 -9.65
C VAL A 83 -1.65 -11.10 -10.98
N ALA A 84 -1.71 -10.36 -12.09
CA ALA A 84 -1.65 -10.94 -13.42
C ALA A 84 -0.19 -11.19 -13.85
N GLU A 85 -0.01 -11.95 -14.95
CA GLU A 85 1.33 -12.29 -15.46
C GLU A 85 2.13 -11.07 -15.95
N ASP A 86 1.44 -10.02 -16.39
CA ASP A 86 2.01 -8.72 -16.77
C ASP A 86 2.26 -7.79 -15.57
N LEU A 87 2.13 -8.33 -14.34
CA LEU A 87 2.29 -7.61 -13.08
C LEU A 87 1.20 -6.55 -12.82
N GLU A 88 0.07 -6.61 -13.52
CA GLU A 88 -1.11 -5.84 -13.14
C GLU A 88 -1.63 -6.34 -11.79
N ILE A 89 -1.75 -5.42 -10.82
CA ILE A 89 -2.20 -5.72 -9.46
C ILE A 89 -3.61 -5.16 -9.27
N ASN A 90 -4.57 -6.06 -9.09
CA ASN A 90 -5.96 -5.74 -8.80
C ASN A 90 -6.28 -6.09 -7.34
N ILE A 91 -6.61 -5.09 -6.53
CA ILE A 91 -6.87 -5.24 -5.09
C ILE A 91 -8.21 -4.60 -4.72
N ASP A 92 -9.04 -5.36 -4.01
CA ASP A 92 -10.14 -4.84 -3.20
C ASP A 92 -9.83 -5.17 -1.73
N ALA A 93 -9.38 -4.16 -0.99
CA ALA A 93 -9.11 -4.23 0.43
C ALA A 93 -9.58 -2.95 1.10
N ILE A 94 -10.16 -3.08 2.30
CA ILE A 94 -10.69 -1.97 3.07
C ILE A 94 -10.35 -2.12 4.55
N TYR A 95 -10.22 -1.01 5.27
CA TYR A 95 -10.25 -1.06 6.73
C TYR A 95 -11.68 -1.35 7.20
N GLN A 96 -11.80 -2.23 8.21
CA GLN A 96 -13.08 -2.40 8.91
C GLN A 96 -13.36 -1.16 9.76
N GLU A 97 -14.63 -0.77 9.87
CA GLU A 97 -15.09 0.28 10.78
C GLU A 97 -15.11 -0.19 12.23
#